data_AF-A0AAQ0Q7K9-F1
#
_entry.id   AF-A0AAQ0Q7K9-F1
#
_cell.length_a   1.000
_cell.length_b   1.000
_cell.length_c   1.000
_cell.angle_alpha   90.00
_cell.angle_beta   90.00
_cell.angle_gamma   90.00
#
_symmetry.space_group_name_H-M   'P 1'
#
loop_
_entity.id
_entity.type
_entity.pdbx_description
1 polymer ?
#
loop_
_entity_poly.entity_id
_entity_poly.type
_entity_poly.pdbx_seq_one_letter_code
_entity_poly.pdbx_strand_id
1 'polypeptide(L)'
;MEELEKNPRRMTVEDVEILALRWMKDKAYLNNRNVACFIEGFDVARRYLISHFSEMLQEEGLHYMHEYASKRVSDLCKAGVPLTPDHNREMSAAKYVGELLLEASHKINENKVL
;
A
#
# COMPACT_ATOMS: atom_id res chain seq x y z
N MET A 1 24.24 -20.71 -7.50
CA MET A 1 23.35 -20.74 -6.33
C MET A 1 23.28 -19.31 -5.84
N GLU A 2 22.34 -18.54 -6.39
CA GLU A 2 22.02 -17.22 -5.85
C GLU A 2 21.17 -17.44 -4.61
N GLU A 3 21.73 -17.12 -3.45
CA GLU A 3 20.92 -16.81 -2.29
C GLU A 3 20.04 -15.62 -2.68
N LEU A 4 18.79 -15.91 -3.05
CA LEU A 4 17.72 -14.93 -3.02
C LEU A 4 17.79 -14.27 -1.63
N GLU A 5 18.32 -13.05 -1.59
CA GLU A 5 18.27 -12.17 -0.44
C GLU A 5 16.90 -12.35 0.19
N LYS A 6 16.87 -12.99 1.36
CA LYS A 6 15.65 -13.11 2.16
C LYS A 6 15.18 -11.70 2.39
N ASN A 7 14.20 -11.26 1.61
CA ASN A 7 13.59 -9.96 1.77
C ASN A 7 13.13 -9.88 3.23
N PRO A 8 13.78 -9.09 4.10
CA PRO A 8 13.60 -9.18 5.55
C PRO A 8 12.20 -8.72 5.98
N ARG A 9 11.37 -8.27 5.03
CA ARG A 9 9.97 -7.87 5.22
C ARG A 9 8.96 -8.98 4.96
N ARG A 10 9.37 -10.15 4.46
CA ARG A 10 8.47 -11.30 4.25
C ARG A 10 8.58 -12.25 5.44
N MET A 11 7.57 -12.25 6.31
CA MET A 11 7.43 -13.28 7.35
C MET A 11 7.05 -14.62 6.73
N THR A 12 7.74 -15.69 7.13
CA THR A 12 7.38 -17.07 6.74
C THR A 12 6.18 -17.56 7.54
N VAL A 13 5.62 -18.70 7.14
CA VAL A 13 4.56 -19.38 7.93
C VAL A 13 5.08 -19.71 9.34
N GLU A 14 6.34 -20.13 9.45
CA GLU A 14 6.97 -20.44 10.74
C GLU A 14 7.11 -19.19 11.62
N ASP A 15 7.42 -18.02 11.04
CA ASP A 15 7.48 -16.76 11.79
C ASP A 15 6.12 -16.37 12.38
N VAL A 16 5.04 -16.56 11.59
CA VAL A 16 3.66 -16.31 12.04
C VAL A 16 3.25 -17.28 13.15
N GLU A 17 3.64 -18.56 13.04
CA GLU A 17 3.41 -19.55 14.09
C GLU A 17 4.17 -19.20 15.38
N ILE A 18 5.44 -18.78 15.29
CA ILE A 18 6.23 -18.32 16.44
C ILE A 18 5.59 -17.10 17.10
N LEU A 19 5.08 -16.14 16.31
CA LEU A 19 4.35 -14.98 16.83
C LEU A 19 3.06 -15.40 17.53
N ALA A 20 2.31 -16.33 16.94
CA ALA A 20 1.10 -16.87 17.54
C ALA A 20 1.40 -17.54 18.90
N LEU A 21 2.44 -18.37 18.96
CA LEU A 21 2.88 -19.03 20.19
C LEU A 21 3.37 -18.02 21.24
N ARG A 22 4.08 -16.96 20.84
CA ARG A 22 4.49 -15.87 21.74
C ARG A 22 3.29 -15.09 22.29
N TRP A 23 2.33 -14.74 21.43
CA TRP A 23 1.11 -14.07 21.85
C TRP A 23 0.28 -14.92 22.83
N MET A 24 0.30 -16.25 22.65
CA MET A 24 -0.37 -17.20 23.52
C MET A 24 0.32 -17.44 24.86
N LYS A 25 1.59 -17.03 25.03
CA LYS A 25 2.40 -17.30 26.24
C LYS A 25 1.73 -16.82 27.54
N ASP A 26 1.03 -15.70 27.48
CA ASP A 26 0.37 -15.08 28.65
C ASP A 26 -1.12 -15.43 28.76
N LYS A 27 -1.62 -16.37 27.93
CA LYS A 27 -3.02 -16.82 27.95
C LYS A 27 -3.15 -18.08 28.79
N ALA A 28 -4.28 -18.20 29.51
CA ALA A 28 -4.53 -19.29 30.45
C ALA A 28 -4.50 -20.70 29.82
N TYR A 29 -4.75 -20.81 28.51
CA TYR A 29 -4.78 -22.10 27.80
C TYR A 29 -4.05 -22.00 26.46
N LEU A 30 -2.91 -22.69 26.38
CA LEU A 30 -2.23 -22.94 25.11
C LEU A 30 -2.86 -24.17 24.46
N ASN A 31 -3.69 -23.97 23.44
CA ASN A 31 -4.26 -25.05 22.66
C ASN A 31 -4.14 -24.74 21.15
N ASN A 32 -4.07 -25.79 20.33
CA ASN A 32 -3.88 -25.67 18.89
C ASN A 32 -4.98 -24.84 18.21
N ARG A 33 -6.20 -24.82 18.79
CA ARG A 33 -7.33 -24.04 18.29
C ARG A 33 -7.09 -22.53 18.42
N ASN A 34 -6.52 -22.08 19.52
CA ASN A 34 -6.22 -20.67 19.75
C ASN A 34 -5.07 -20.19 18.87
N VAL A 35 -4.05 -21.03 18.64
CA VAL A 35 -2.96 -20.75 17.70
C VAL A 35 -3.50 -20.65 16.27
N ALA A 36 -4.32 -21.59 15.83
CA ALA A 36 -4.96 -21.55 14.52
C ALA A 36 -5.83 -20.30 14.34
N CYS A 37 -6.61 -19.92 15.36
CA CYS A 37 -7.44 -18.73 15.34
C CYS A 37 -6.60 -17.44 15.21
N PHE A 38 -5.44 -17.37 15.87
CA PHE A 38 -4.51 -16.25 15.70
C PHE A 38 -3.98 -16.17 14.26
N ILE A 39 -3.52 -17.30 13.70
CA ILE A 39 -2.96 -17.36 12.35
C ILE A 39 -4.00 -16.92 11.31
N GLU A 40 -5.23 -17.41 11.42
CA GLU A 40 -6.35 -17.00 10.56
C GLU A 40 -6.65 -15.50 10.70
N GLY A 41 -6.71 -14.99 11.93
CA GLY A 41 -6.91 -13.56 12.19
C GLY A 41 -5.79 -12.69 11.61
N PHE A 42 -4.55 -13.15 11.73
CA PHE A 42 -3.38 -12.48 11.15
C PHE A 42 -3.47 -12.42 9.62
N ASP A 43 -3.81 -13.54 8.97
CA ASP A 43 -3.94 -13.59 7.52
C ASP A 43 -5.08 -12.70 7.00
N VAL A 44 -6.23 -12.67 7.68
CA VAL A 44 -7.34 -11.77 7.34
C VAL A 44 -6.91 -10.30 7.49
N ALA A 45 -6.27 -9.93 8.59
CA ALA A 45 -5.78 -8.57 8.80
C ALA A 45 -4.76 -8.16 7.73
N ARG A 46 -3.83 -9.05 7.38
CA ARG A 46 -2.85 -8.83 6.32
C ARG A 46 -3.53 -8.62 4.96
N ARG A 47 -4.49 -9.47 4.59
CA ARG A 47 -5.25 -9.33 3.34
C ARG A 47 -5.98 -7.99 3.28
N TYR A 48 -6.61 -7.59 4.38
CA TYR A 48 -7.30 -6.31 4.48
C TYR A 48 -6.33 -5.14 4.29
N LEU A 49 -5.16 -5.14 4.96
CA LEU A 49 -4.15 -4.09 4.82
C LEU A 49 -3.62 -3.98 3.39
N ILE A 50 -3.34 -5.10 2.73
CA ILE A 50 -2.86 -5.11 1.34
C ILE A 50 -3.92 -4.50 0.42
N SER A 51 -5.18 -4.93 0.53
CA SER A 51 -6.29 -4.41 -0.29
C SER A 51 -6.45 -2.91 -0.08
N HIS A 52 -6.55 -2.48 1.18
CA HIS A 52 -6.84 -1.09 1.52
C HIS A 52 -5.69 -0.15 1.13
N PHE A 53 -4.43 -0.58 1.32
CA PHE A 53 -3.29 0.22 0.89
C PHE A 53 -3.21 0.33 -0.64
N SER A 54 -3.48 -0.77 -1.36
CA SER A 54 -3.54 -0.77 -2.81
C SER A 54 -4.66 0.14 -3.34
N GLU A 55 -5.85 0.09 -2.74
CA GLU A 55 -6.98 0.96 -3.06
C GLU A 55 -6.63 2.44 -2.85
N MET A 56 -6.01 2.78 -1.72
CA MET A 56 -5.55 4.15 -1.44
C MET A 56 -4.56 4.66 -2.51
N LEU A 57 -3.57 3.84 -2.90
CA LEU A 57 -2.63 4.20 -3.96
C LEU A 57 -3.34 4.37 -5.32
N GLN A 58 -4.36 3.55 -5.58
CA GLN A 58 -5.13 3.64 -6.80
C GLN A 58 -5.96 4.93 -6.86
N GLU A 59 -6.66 5.27 -5.78
CA GLU A 59 -7.44 6.50 -5.66
C GLU A 59 -6.56 7.74 -5.83
N GLU A 60 -5.42 7.80 -5.12
CA GLU A 60 -4.47 8.91 -5.23
C GLU A 60 -3.85 8.98 -6.64
N GLY A 61 -3.54 7.83 -7.23
CA GLY A 61 -3.03 7.75 -8.62
C GLY A 61 -4.02 8.33 -9.64
N LEU A 62 -5.29 7.95 -9.54
CA LEU A 62 -6.36 8.48 -10.39
C LEU A 62 -6.57 9.98 -10.18
N HIS A 63 -6.48 10.46 -8.94
CA HIS A 63 -6.58 11.89 -8.64
C HIS A 63 -5.50 12.69 -9.39
N TYR A 64 -4.23 12.29 -9.31
CA TYR A 64 -3.15 12.98 -10.02
C TYR A 64 -3.27 12.89 -11.54
N MET A 65 -3.75 11.76 -12.08
CA MET A 65 -3.87 11.57 -13.52
C MET A 65 -5.02 12.36 -14.16
N HIS A 66 -6.14 12.52 -13.44
CA HIS A 66 -7.39 12.99 -14.04
C HIS A 66 -7.93 14.31 -13.46
N GLU A 67 -7.69 14.59 -12.18
CA GLU A 67 -8.35 15.68 -11.47
C GLU A 67 -7.41 16.83 -11.12
N TYR A 68 -6.18 16.50 -10.71
CA TYR A 68 -5.22 17.45 -10.18
C TYR A 68 -4.97 18.64 -11.10
N ALA A 69 -4.67 18.39 -12.38
CA ALA A 69 -4.35 19.45 -13.34
C ALA A 69 -5.51 20.44 -13.52
N SER A 70 -6.74 19.92 -13.68
CA SER A 70 -7.95 20.74 -13.84
C SER A 70 -8.23 21.60 -12.61
N LYS A 71 -8.09 21.01 -11.41
CA LYS A 71 -8.24 21.72 -10.14
C LYS A 71 -7.17 22.80 -9.98
N ARG A 72 -5.92 22.48 -10.29
CA ARG A 72 -4.79 23.39 -10.21
C ARG A 72 -4.95 24.59 -11.14
N VAL A 73 -5.39 24.37 -12.39
CA VAL A 73 -5.73 25.46 -13.32
C VAL A 73 -6.85 26.33 -12.76
N SER A 74 -7.92 25.73 -12.21
CA SER A 74 -9.03 26.48 -11.60
C SER A 74 -8.56 27.38 -10.47
N ASP A 75 -7.70 26.88 -9.58
CA ASP A 75 -7.20 27.61 -8.42
C ASP A 75 -6.27 28.77 -8.84
N LEU A 76 -5.41 28.56 -9.83
CA LEU A 76 -4.56 29.62 -10.41
C LEU A 76 -5.41 30.74 -11.04
N CYS A 77 -6.46 30.37 -11.80
CA CYS A 77 -7.39 31.33 -12.38
C CYS A 77 -8.10 32.16 -11.29
N LYS A 78 -8.57 31.53 -10.22
CA LYS A 78 -9.22 32.23 -9.09
C LYS A 78 -8.26 33.18 -8.37
N ALA A 79 -6.98 32.83 -8.30
CA ALA A 79 -5.94 33.66 -7.72
C ALA A 79 -5.44 34.78 -8.65
N GLY A 80 -5.90 34.82 -9.91
CA GLY A 80 -5.40 35.77 -10.92
C GLY A 80 -3.96 35.51 -11.35
N VAL A 81 -3.43 34.29 -11.12
CA VAL A 81 -2.07 33.91 -11.48
C VAL A 81 -2.06 33.37 -12.91
N PRO A 82 -1.26 33.94 -13.83
CA PRO A 82 -1.18 33.44 -15.20
C PRO A 82 -0.54 32.05 -15.24
N LEU A 83 -1.02 31.21 -16.17
CA LEU A 83 -0.40 29.92 -16.45
C LEU A 83 1.00 30.13 -17.05
N THR A 84 1.96 29.34 -16.59
CA THR A 84 3.37 29.44 -16.99
C THR A 84 3.87 28.05 -17.42
N PRO A 85 5.00 27.98 -18.14
CA PRO A 85 5.62 26.70 -18.47
C PRO A 85 5.94 25.83 -17.25
N ASP A 86 6.23 26.44 -16.08
CA ASP A 86 6.51 25.69 -14.86
C ASP A 86 5.26 25.00 -14.31
N HIS A 87 4.09 25.62 -14.40
CA HIS A 87 2.82 24.97 -14.05
C HIS A 87 2.53 23.76 -14.97
N ASN A 88 2.86 23.85 -16.26
CA ASN A 88 2.71 22.72 -17.18
C ASN A 88 3.66 21.56 -16.83
N ARG A 89 4.88 21.87 -16.38
CA ARG A 89 5.83 20.86 -15.89
C ARG A 89 5.34 20.21 -14.61
N GLU A 90 4.84 21.00 -13.66
CA GLU A 90 4.21 20.52 -12.42
C GLU A 90 3.07 19.53 -12.72
N MET A 91 2.13 19.90 -13.60
CA MET A 91 1.02 19.02 -13.98
C MET A 91 1.48 17.75 -14.70
N SER A 92 2.51 17.85 -15.54
CA SER A 92 3.09 16.68 -16.22
C SER A 92 3.78 15.73 -15.25
N ALA A 93 4.53 16.29 -14.27
CA ALA A 93 5.17 15.53 -13.21
C ALA A 93 4.13 14.86 -12.30
N ALA A 94 3.06 15.57 -11.95
CA ALA A 94 1.95 15.02 -11.17
C ALA A 94 1.31 13.83 -11.88
N LYS A 95 1.03 13.94 -13.18
CA LYS A 95 0.50 12.82 -13.98
C LYS A 95 1.43 11.60 -13.94
N TYR A 96 2.75 11.81 -14.10
CA TYR A 96 3.74 10.74 -14.02
C TYR A 96 3.77 10.07 -12.63
N VAL A 97 3.68 10.87 -11.54
CA VAL A 97 3.51 10.32 -10.19
C VAL A 97 2.25 9.48 -10.09
N GLY A 98 1.13 9.94 -10.66
CA GLY A 98 -0.12 9.18 -10.71
C GLY A 98 0.04 7.81 -11.38
N GLU A 99 0.73 7.76 -12.52
CA GLU A 99 1.04 6.50 -13.23
C GLU A 99 1.87 5.53 -12.37
N LEU A 100 2.88 6.04 -11.65
CA LEU A 100 3.69 5.24 -10.73
C LEU A 100 2.87 4.68 -9.56
N LEU A 101 1.94 5.47 -9.01
CA LEU A 101 1.06 5.02 -7.92
C LEU A 101 0.12 3.91 -8.37
N LEU A 102 -0.44 3.99 -9.59
CA LEU A 102 -1.24 2.92 -10.18
C LEU A 102 -0.41 1.65 -10.40
N GLU A 103 0.80 1.79 -10.94
CA GLU A 103 1.70 0.66 -11.13
C GLU A 103 2.07 0.00 -9.79
N ALA A 104 2.36 0.80 -8.77
CA ALA A 104 2.66 0.30 -7.43
C ALA A 104 1.45 -0.43 -6.83
N SER A 105 0.24 0.13 -6.95
CA SER A 105 -1.01 -0.52 -6.53
C SER A 105 -1.17 -1.89 -7.17
N HIS A 106 -1.01 -1.99 -8.50
CA HIS A 106 -1.07 -3.27 -9.21
C HIS A 106 -0.03 -4.27 -8.69
N LYS A 107 1.23 -3.85 -8.53
CA LYS A 107 2.30 -4.72 -8.03
C LYS A 107 2.05 -5.20 -6.61
N ILE A 108 1.52 -4.37 -5.73
CA ILE A 108 1.17 -4.72 -4.34
C ILE A 108 0.08 -5.79 -4.34
N ASN A 109 -0.96 -5.59 -5.15
CA ASN A 109 -2.08 -6.52 -5.25
C ASN A 109 -1.69 -7.86 -5.89
N GLU A 110 -0.83 -7.85 -6.91
CA GLU A 110 -0.34 -9.06 -7.57
C GLU A 110 0.59 -9.86 -6.66
N ASN A 111 1.56 -9.19 -6.03
CA ASN A 111 2.60 -9.86 -5.27
C ASN A 111 2.20 -10.10 -3.79
N LYS A 112 1.06 -9.56 -3.34
CA LYS A 112 0.57 -9.63 -1.95
C LYS A 112 1.61 -9.13 -0.94
N VAL A 113 2.26 -8.02 -1.26
CA VAL A 113 3.35 -7.43 -0.45
C VAL A 113 2.97 -6.02 -0.03
N LEU A 114 3.34 -5.69 1.21
CA LEU A 114 3.38 -4.33 1.76
C LEU A 114 4.84 -3.92 1.96
#